data_AF-A0A452Z415-F1
#
_entry.id   AF-A0A452Z415-F1
#
_cell.length_a   1.000
_cell.length_b   1.000
_cell.length_c   1.000
_cell.angle_alpha   90.00
_cell.angle_beta   90.00
_cell.angle_gamma   90.00
#
_symmetry.space_group_name_H-M   'P 1'
#
loop_
_entity.id
_entity.type
_entity.pdbx_description
1 polymer ?
#
loop_
_entity_poly.entity_id
_entity_poly.type
_entity_poly.pdbx_seq_one_letter_code
_entity_poly.pdbx_strand_id
1 'polypeptide(L)'
;MLYKAPSDGKWGEHELDYLLFMVRDVKLNPNPEEVSDVKYVNRDELKRLIKKADDGEGGIKLSPWFRLVVDNFLMGWWDHVEQGTLKEAADMKTIHKL
;
A
#
# COMPACT_ATOMS: atom_id res chain seq x y z
N MET A 1 8.12 2.48 8.43
CA MET A 1 8.85 1.40 7.75
C MET A 1 10.16 1.98 7.23
N LEU A 2 11.30 1.36 7.52
CA LEU A 2 12.59 1.73 6.92
C LEU A 2 12.90 0.72 5.81
N TYR A 3 12.96 1.17 4.56
CA TYR A 3 13.19 0.31 3.40
C TYR A 3 14.07 1.00 2.35
N LYS A 4 14.65 0.20 1.46
CA LYS A 4 15.36 0.69 0.27
C LYS A 4 14.95 -0.14 -0.93
N ALA A 5 14.54 0.51 -2.02
CA ALA A 5 14.12 -0.16 -3.24
C ALA A 5 14.65 0.56 -4.48
N PRO A 6 15.26 -0.15 -5.44
CA PRO A 6 15.55 0.42 -6.75
C PRO A 6 14.25 0.57 -7.56
N SER A 7 14.15 1.64 -8.33
CA SER A 7 13.12 1.81 -9.36
C SER A 7 13.66 1.38 -10.72
N ASP A 8 14.84 1.90 -11.08
CA ASP A 8 15.58 1.50 -12.27
C ASP A 8 17.11 1.51 -12.00
N GLY A 9 17.93 1.38 -13.04
CA GLY A 9 19.40 1.38 -12.92
C GLY A 9 20.02 2.71 -12.46
N LYS A 10 19.21 3.76 -12.27
CA LYS A 10 19.63 5.11 -11.90
C LYS A 10 18.89 5.67 -10.67
N TRP A 11 17.62 5.32 -10.53
CA TRP A 11 16.70 5.88 -9.54
C TRP A 11 16.21 4.81 -8.55
N GLY A 12 15.88 5.24 -7.34
CA GLY A 12 15.31 4.41 -6.30
C GLY A 12 14.95 5.22 -5.06
N GLU A 13 14.39 4.52 -4.08
CA GLU A 13 13.90 5.06 -2.81
C GLU A 13 14.74 4.50 -1.65
N HIS A 14 14.93 5.32 -0.62
CA HIS A 14 15.51 4.91 0.67
C HIS A 14 14.94 5.79 1.76
N GLU A 15 13.94 5.27 2.48
CA GLU A 15 13.02 6.09 3.25
C GLU A 15 12.71 5.48 4.61
N LEU A 16 12.52 6.36 5.60
CA LEU A 16 11.78 6.06 6.82
C LEU A 16 10.35 6.56 6.62
N ASP A 17 9.48 5.68 6.15
CA ASP A 17 8.14 6.02 5.72
C ASP A 17 7.09 5.83 6.83
N TYR A 18 6.18 6.80 6.95
CA TYR A 18 5.08 6.79 7.91
C TYR A 18 3.82 6.29 7.22
N LEU A 19 3.29 5.16 7.71
CA LEU A 19 2.08 4.56 7.14
C LEU A 19 0.85 5.13 7.86
N LEU A 20 0.05 5.90 7.12
CA LEU A 20 -1.09 6.65 7.62
C LEU A 20 -2.41 6.06 7.09
N PHE A 21 -3.46 6.09 7.91
CA PHE A 21 -4.79 5.56 7.57
C PHE A 21 -5.88 6.61 7.67
N MET A 22 -6.88 6.48 6.81
CA MET A 22 -8.11 7.26 6.86
C MET A 22 -9.29 6.39 6.43
N VAL A 23 -10.36 6.40 7.23
CA VAL A 23 -11.63 5.71 6.92
C VAL A 23 -12.70 6.79 6.83
N ARG A 24 -12.96 7.26 5.61
CA ARG A 24 -13.95 8.31 5.33
C ARG A 24 -14.26 8.37 3.83
N ASP A 25 -15.49 8.75 3.50
CA ASP A 25 -15.84 9.15 2.14
C ASP A 25 -15.19 10.50 1.79
N VAL A 26 -14.56 10.55 0.62
CA VAL A 26 -13.90 11.74 0.08
C VAL A 26 -14.32 11.99 -1.35
N LYS A 27 -14.31 13.26 -1.77
CA LYS A 27 -14.48 13.62 -3.18
C LYS A 27 -13.14 13.48 -3.89
N LEU A 28 -13.10 12.70 -4.97
CA LEU A 28 -11.91 12.54 -5.79
C LEU A 28 -11.80 13.67 -6.82
N ASN A 29 -10.62 14.28 -6.90
CA ASN A 29 -10.25 15.25 -7.94
C ASN A 29 -8.72 15.15 -8.20
N PRO A 30 -8.25 14.03 -8.77
CA PRO A 30 -6.81 13.78 -8.96
C PRO A 30 -6.19 14.71 -9.99
N ASN A 31 -4.90 15.04 -9.81
CA ASN A 31 -4.10 15.70 -10.84
C ASN A 31 -3.67 14.66 -11.89
N PRO A 32 -4.05 14.80 -13.17
CA PRO A 32 -3.75 13.80 -14.21
C PRO A 32 -2.24 13.63 -14.50
N GLU A 33 -1.41 14.62 -14.17
CA GLU A 33 0.05 14.50 -14.29
C GLU A 33 0.67 13.59 -13.22
N GLU A 34 -0.04 13.33 -12.11
CA GLU A 34 0.45 12.54 -10.98
C GLU A 34 -0.28 11.19 -10.84
N VAL A 35 -1.56 11.13 -11.24
CA VAL A 35 -2.42 9.96 -11.06
C VAL A 35 -3.11 9.61 -12.37
N SER A 36 -2.77 8.44 -12.92
CA SER A 36 -3.33 7.96 -14.19
C SER A 36 -4.71 7.32 -14.07
N ASP A 37 -5.02 6.67 -12.95
CA ASP A 37 -6.32 6.03 -12.69
C ASP A 37 -6.54 5.84 -11.17
N VAL A 38 -7.80 5.67 -10.75
CA VAL A 38 -8.18 5.43 -9.36
C VAL A 38 -9.20 4.31 -9.29
N LYS A 39 -9.01 3.40 -8.33
CA LYS A 39 -9.93 2.30 -8.08
C LYS A 39 -10.10 2.03 -6.58
N TYR A 40 -11.34 2.00 -6.12
CA TYR A 40 -11.69 1.38 -4.84
C TYR A 40 -11.78 -0.13 -5.00
N VAL A 41 -11.21 -0.87 -4.05
CA VAL A 41 -11.21 -2.34 -4.06
C VAL A 41 -11.61 -2.88 -2.70
N ASN A 42 -12.36 -3.98 -2.70
CA ASN A 42 -12.49 -4.83 -1.53
C ASN A 42 -11.29 -5.80 -1.39
N ARG A 43 -11.26 -6.58 -0.30
CA ARG A 43 -10.16 -7.53 -0.01
C ARG A 43 -9.93 -8.52 -1.15
N ASP A 44 -10.98 -9.09 -1.72
CA ASP A 44 -10.87 -10.10 -2.76
C ASP A 44 -10.41 -9.50 -4.09
N GLU A 45 -10.87 -8.29 -4.40
CA GLU A 45 -10.39 -7.52 -5.55
C GLU A 45 -8.91 -7.15 -5.42
N LEU A 46 -8.46 -6.74 -4.23
CA LEU A 46 -7.06 -6.48 -3.97
C LEU A 46 -6.21 -7.75 -4.15
N LYS A 47 -6.63 -8.88 -3.56
CA LYS A 47 -5.94 -10.17 -3.73
C LYS A 47 -5.84 -10.57 -5.21
N ARG A 48 -6.91 -10.40 -5.97
CA ARG A 48 -6.90 -10.65 -7.43
C ARG A 48 -5.96 -9.69 -8.16
N LEU A 49 -5.93 -8.42 -7.79
CA LEU A 49 -5.04 -7.41 -8.39
C LEU A 49 -3.57 -7.77 -8.16
N ILE A 50 -3.22 -8.18 -6.94
CA ILE A 50 -1.87 -8.63 -6.60
C ILE A 50 -1.50 -9.86 -7.39
N LYS A 51 -2.39 -10.87 -7.45
CA LYS A 51 -2.16 -12.06 -8.24
C LYS A 51 -1.90 -11.74 -9.71
N LYS A 52 -2.69 -10.84 -10.31
CA LYS A 52 -2.48 -10.40 -11.69
C LYS A 52 -1.13 -9.73 -11.88
N ALA A 53 -0.70 -8.89 -10.94
CA ALA A 53 0.61 -8.26 -10.99
C ALA A 53 1.74 -9.31 -10.93
N ASP A 54 1.61 -10.31 -10.05
CA ASP A 54 2.58 -11.40 -9.90
C ASP A 54 2.65 -12.29 -11.15
N ASP A 55 1.50 -12.57 -11.76
CA ASP A 55 1.40 -13.37 -12.98
C ASP A 55 1.77 -12.56 -14.24
N GLY A 56 2.08 -11.25 -14.11
CA GLY A 56 2.40 -10.35 -15.22
C GLY A 56 1.21 -10.01 -16.13
N GLU A 57 -0.01 -10.24 -15.66
CA GLU A 57 -1.23 -10.03 -16.42
C GLU A 57 -1.60 -8.55 -16.53
N GLY A 58 -2.00 -8.13 -17.73
CA GLY A 58 -2.57 -6.80 -17.96
C GLY A 58 -1.61 -5.63 -17.72
N GLY A 59 -0.30 -5.88 -17.60
CA GLY A 59 0.71 -4.86 -17.39
C GLY A 59 0.65 -4.18 -16.02
N ILE A 60 -0.04 -4.80 -15.04
CA ILE A 60 -0.16 -4.26 -13.69
C ILE A 60 1.20 -4.37 -13.01
N LYS A 61 1.69 -3.24 -12.47
CA LYS A 61 2.90 -3.17 -11.66
C LYS A 61 2.55 -2.63 -10.29
N LEU A 62 3.11 -3.24 -9.25
CA LEU A 62 3.01 -2.74 -7.88
C LEU A 62 4.32 -2.06 -7.50
N SER A 63 4.25 -0.95 -6.76
CA SER A 63 5.44 -0.35 -6.19
C SER A 63 6.05 -1.29 -5.14
N PRO A 64 7.39 -1.29 -4.98
CA PRO A 64 8.04 -2.12 -3.97
C PRO A 64 7.50 -1.87 -2.54
N TRP A 65 7.31 -0.61 -2.15
CA TRP A 65 6.78 -0.27 -0.82
C TRP A 65 5.36 -0.80 -0.62
N PHE A 66 4.51 -0.75 -1.64
CA PHE A 66 3.13 -1.24 -1.52
C PHE A 66 3.12 -2.75 -1.32
N ARG A 67 4.01 -3.47 -2.02
CA ARG A 67 4.16 -4.91 -1.81
C ARG A 67 4.62 -5.25 -0.39
N LEU A 68 5.62 -4.52 0.13
CA LEU A 68 6.06 -4.68 1.52
C LEU A 68 4.91 -4.46 2.51
N VAL A 69 4.08 -3.44 2.28
CA VAL A 69 2.92 -3.16 3.12
C VAL A 69 1.90 -4.31 3.08
N VAL A 70 1.57 -4.82 1.89
CA VAL A 70 0.59 -5.90 1.76
C VAL A 70 1.07 -7.18 2.45
N ASP A 71 2.31 -7.58 2.18
CA ASP A 71 2.83 -8.86 2.62
C ASP A 71 3.05 -8.92 4.14
N ASN A 72 3.29 -7.77 4.79
CA ASN A 72 3.64 -7.72 6.21
C ASN A 72 2.53 -7.21 7.12
N PHE A 73 1.64 -6.33 6.63
CA PHE A 73 0.78 -5.56 7.55
C PHE A 73 -0.67 -5.39 7.11
N LEU A 74 -0.92 -5.15 5.82
CA LEU A 74 -2.21 -4.62 5.36
C LEU A 74 -3.41 -5.48 5.78
N MET A 75 -3.28 -6.81 5.69
CA MET A 75 -4.40 -7.71 6.01
C MET A 75 -4.78 -7.61 7.50
N GLY A 76 -3.80 -7.51 8.40
CA GLY A 76 -4.06 -7.32 9.83
C GLY A 76 -4.65 -5.94 10.14
N TRP A 77 -4.16 -4.89 9.47
CA TRP A 77 -4.76 -3.56 9.61
C TRP A 77 -6.21 -3.51 9.12
N TRP A 78 -6.52 -4.22 8.04
CA TRP A 78 -7.87 -4.33 7.53
C TRP A 78 -8.81 -5.01 8.54
N ASP A 79 -8.33 -6.04 9.25
CA ASP A 79 -9.09 -6.68 10.33
C ASP A 79 -9.43 -5.68 11.44
N HIS A 80 -8.48 -4.83 11.83
CA HIS A 80 -8.72 -3.76 12.80
C HIS A 80 -9.71 -2.70 12.30
N VAL A 81 -9.76 -2.40 11.00
CA VAL A 81 -10.77 -1.50 10.44
C VAL A 81 -12.16 -2.10 10.57
N GLU A 82 -12.34 -3.36 10.20
CA GLU A 82 -13.64 -4.04 10.24
C GLU A 82 -14.14 -4.26 11.67
N GLN A 83 -13.23 -4.46 12.63
CA GLN A 83 -13.54 -4.60 14.04
C GLN A 83 -13.74 -3.26 14.76
N GLY A 84 -13.44 -2.13 14.12
CA GLY A 84 -13.49 -0.81 14.74
C GLY A 84 -12.36 -0.55 15.75
N THR A 85 -11.27 -1.32 15.70
CA THR A 85 -10.12 -1.28 16.62
C THR A 85 -8.86 -0.68 15.99
N LEU A 86 -8.98 0.08 14.89
CA LEU A 86 -7.84 0.64 14.14
C LEU A 86 -6.77 1.36 14.99
N LYS A 87 -7.13 1.96 16.13
CA LYS A 87 -6.17 2.59 17.05
C LYS A 87 -5.15 1.61 17.63
N GLU A 88 -5.50 0.34 17.75
CA GLU A 88 -4.61 -0.71 18.29
C GLU A 88 -3.54 -1.13 17.28
N ALA A 89 -3.77 -0.91 15.98
CA ALA A 89 -2.80 -1.13 14.93
C ALA A 89 -1.66 -0.10 14.93
N ALA A 90 -1.81 1.01 15.66
CA ALA A 90 -0.82 2.08 15.68
C ALA A 90 0.42 1.69 16.49
N ASP A 91 1.58 1.67 15.82
CA ASP A 91 2.88 1.46 16.46
C ASP A 91 3.80 2.66 16.19
N MET A 92 3.95 3.50 17.21
CA MET A 92 4.79 4.71 17.17
C MET A 92 6.19 4.47 17.77
N LYS A 93 6.51 3.24 18.18
CA LYS A 93 7.78 2.92 18.84
C LYS A 93 8.71 2.14 17.93
N THR A 94 8.17 1.25 17.10
CA THR A 94 8.97 0.35 16.28
C THR A 94 9.23 0.95 14.90
N ILE A 95 10.50 0.93 14.49
CA ILE A 95 10.87 1.09 13.08
C ILE A 95 10.99 -0.30 12.48
N HIS A 96 9.96 -0.70 11.74
CA HIS A 96 9.97 -1.94 10.95
C HIS A 96 10.97 -1.81 9.81
N LYS A 97 12.05 -2.58 9.84
CA LYS A 97 13.11 -2.60 8.81
C LYS A 97 12.82 -3.71 7.81
N LEU A 98 12.58 -3.35 6.55
CA LEU A 98 12.14 -4.26 5.49
C LEU A 98 13.03 -4.16 4.25
#